data_AF-B4D046-F1
#
_entry.id   AF-B4D046-F1
#
_cell.length_a   1.000
_cell.length_b   1.000
_cell.length_c   1.000
_cell.angle_alpha   90.00
_cell.angle_beta   90.00
_cell.angle_gamma   90.00
#
_symmetry.space_group_name_H-M   'P 1'
#
loop_
_entity.id
_entity.type
_entity.pdbx_description
1 polymer ?
#
loop_
_entity_poly.entity_id
_entity_poly.type
_entity_poly.pdbx_seq_one_letter_code
_entity_poly.pdbx_strand_id
1 'polypeptide(L)'
;MPNSPSAPTPSLPCEQCGYNNEPERVYCHNCGSKLDRSLLPKAAETAQEHPDKVKKRIAKMTNPKSGSFGREVKTLIKVAFFSALLACILLAIQKPGDLPELKKTDDIRMVSSDMMEAVNSPTPVRLSLSDDDINHYMKQRVFRDRKPTAIPGVDVSQVYVACVPGVIRIYSQQNSFGFDTYSRIDYKLEVKDGKLIPTIVGGAFGKLNLDPILMQYGDWAFGTVWDSLSRERKQMDRMLSVSIQQGRIDLVTKGLNAAK
;
A
#
# COMPACT_ATOMS: atom_id res chain seq x y z
N MET A 1 0.18 -59.38 -32.51
CA MET A 1 0.73 -58.01 -32.55
C MET A 1 1.89 -58.01 -33.53
N PRO A 2 1.90 -57.15 -34.57
CA PRO A 2 2.97 -57.15 -35.56
C PRO A 2 4.25 -56.57 -34.95
N ASN A 3 5.37 -57.26 -35.15
CA ASN A 3 6.71 -56.81 -34.78
C ASN A 3 7.04 -55.50 -35.51
N SER A 4 7.34 -54.44 -34.77
CA SER A 4 7.93 -53.23 -35.33
C SER A 4 9.34 -53.55 -35.88
N PRO A 5 9.70 -53.10 -37.09
CA PRO A 5 11.06 -53.23 -37.59
C PRO A 5 11.99 -52.37 -36.72
N SER A 6 12.95 -53.02 -36.05
CA SER A 6 14.04 -52.35 -35.34
C SER A 6 14.81 -51.48 -36.32
N ALA A 7 14.95 -50.18 -36.00
CA ALA A 7 15.78 -49.26 -36.74
C ALA A 7 17.21 -49.82 -36.91
N PRO A 8 17.90 -49.59 -38.03
CA PRO A 8 19.24 -50.11 -38.25
C PRO A 8 20.19 -49.55 -37.20
N THR A 9 20.72 -50.42 -36.34
CA THR A 9 21.77 -50.05 -35.38
C THR A 9 22.98 -49.56 -36.17
N PRO A 10 23.40 -48.30 -36.00
CA PRO A 10 24.55 -47.78 -36.74
C PRO A 10 25.78 -48.62 -36.36
N SER A 11 26.47 -49.19 -37.36
CA SER A 11 27.66 -50.03 -37.17
C SER A 11 28.86 -49.39 -37.85
N LEU A 12 30.04 -49.54 -37.24
CA LEU A 12 31.29 -48.97 -37.72
C LEU A 12 32.24 -50.11 -38.19
N PRO A 13 32.45 -50.25 -39.51
CA PRO A 13 33.34 -51.28 -40.04
C PRO A 13 34.81 -50.94 -39.73
N CYS A 14 35.58 -51.96 -39.37
CA CYS A 14 37.03 -51.83 -39.20
C CYS A 14 37.74 -51.88 -40.56
N GLU A 15 38.56 -50.89 -40.88
CA GLU A 15 39.32 -50.87 -42.14
C GLU A 15 40.38 -51.97 -42.26
N GLN A 16 40.88 -52.48 -41.12
CA GLN A 16 41.94 -53.49 -41.12
C GLN A 16 41.43 -54.93 -41.21
N CYS A 17 40.26 -55.24 -40.63
CA CYS A 17 39.76 -56.62 -40.58
C CYS A 17 38.29 -56.78 -41.03
N GLY A 18 37.62 -55.69 -41.42
CA GLY A 18 36.24 -55.70 -41.89
C GLY A 18 35.18 -55.99 -40.83
N TYR A 19 35.56 -56.17 -39.55
CA TYR A 19 34.61 -56.47 -38.48
C TYR A 19 33.71 -55.25 -38.18
N ASN A 20 32.40 -55.46 -38.07
CA ASN A 20 31.42 -54.41 -37.75
C ASN A 20 31.35 -54.21 -36.23
N ASN A 21 31.79 -53.03 -35.78
CA ASN A 21 31.80 -52.67 -34.37
C ASN A 21 30.63 -51.77 -34.01
N GLU A 22 30.30 -51.73 -32.73
CA GLU A 22 29.38 -50.75 -32.16
C GLU A 22 29.98 -49.33 -32.30
N PRO A 23 29.16 -48.31 -32.58
CA PRO A 23 29.62 -46.97 -32.97
C PRO A 23 30.31 -46.22 -31.82
N GLU A 24 30.07 -46.62 -30.57
CA GLU A 24 30.68 -46.00 -29.38
C GLU A 24 32.11 -46.52 -29.10
N ARG A 25 32.56 -47.63 -29.75
CA ARG A 25 33.87 -48.23 -29.49
C ARG A 25 35.02 -47.46 -30.11
N VAL A 26 36.16 -47.39 -29.39
CA VAL A 26 37.37 -46.67 -29.82
C VAL A 26 38.30 -47.58 -30.61
N TYR A 27 38.31 -48.87 -30.26
CA TYR A 27 39.16 -49.89 -30.86
C TYR A 27 38.30 -51.04 -31.37
N CYS A 28 38.76 -51.68 -32.44
CA CYS A 28 38.11 -52.84 -33.01
C CYS A 28 38.11 -53.98 -32.00
N HIS A 29 36.94 -54.58 -31.79
CA HIS A 29 36.77 -55.68 -30.85
C HIS A 29 37.56 -56.93 -31.26
N ASN A 30 37.72 -57.16 -32.57
CA ASN A 30 38.37 -58.35 -33.11
C ASN A 30 39.90 -58.21 -33.23
N CYS A 31 40.41 -57.09 -33.75
CA CYS A 31 41.84 -56.94 -34.04
C CYS A 31 42.55 -55.85 -33.22
N GLY A 32 41.84 -55.11 -32.37
CA GLY A 32 42.43 -54.08 -31.51
C GLY A 32 42.87 -52.79 -32.20
N SER A 33 42.74 -52.69 -33.53
CA SER A 33 43.09 -51.48 -34.28
C SER A 33 42.18 -50.31 -33.94
N LYS A 34 42.69 -49.08 -34.05
CA LYS A 34 41.90 -47.87 -33.76
C LYS A 34 40.89 -47.64 -34.89
N LEU A 35 39.61 -47.51 -34.54
CA LEU A 35 38.55 -47.27 -35.52
C LEU A 35 38.49 -45.79 -35.90
N ASP A 36 38.34 -45.49 -37.20
CA ASP A 36 38.12 -44.12 -37.66
C ASP A 36 36.65 -43.72 -37.48
N ARG A 37 36.43 -42.71 -36.64
CA ARG A 37 35.10 -42.25 -36.21
C ARG A 37 34.58 -41.09 -37.05
N SER A 38 35.40 -40.59 -37.98
CA SER A 38 35.00 -39.53 -38.91
C SER A 38 33.86 -39.94 -39.85
N LEU A 39 33.62 -41.26 -39.98
CA LEU A 39 32.58 -41.87 -40.81
C LEU A 39 31.23 -42.05 -40.09
N LEU A 40 31.13 -41.78 -38.78
CA LEU A 40 29.86 -41.85 -38.06
C LEU A 40 29.00 -40.62 -38.34
N PRO A 41 27.65 -40.76 -38.44
CA PRO A 41 26.77 -39.61 -38.54
C PRO A 41 26.99 -38.67 -37.34
N LYS A 42 27.25 -37.38 -37.60
CA LYS A 42 27.49 -36.31 -36.59
C LYS A 42 26.47 -36.26 -35.44
N ALA A 43 25.31 -36.91 -35.58
CA ALA A 43 24.30 -37.06 -34.54
C ALA A 43 24.81 -37.83 -33.29
N ALA A 44 25.79 -38.74 -33.42
CA ALA A 44 26.33 -39.49 -32.29
C ALA A 44 27.36 -38.69 -31.46
N GLU A 45 28.08 -37.74 -32.06
CA GLU A 45 28.99 -36.84 -31.34
C GLU A 45 28.23 -35.82 -30.47
N THR A 46 27.03 -35.42 -30.87
CA THR A 46 26.18 -34.48 -30.12
C THR A 46 25.59 -35.03 -28.81
N ALA A 47 25.70 -36.33 -28.54
CA ALA A 47 25.23 -36.93 -27.29
C ALA A 47 26.21 -36.78 -26.11
N GLN A 48 27.46 -36.38 -26.36
CA GLN A 48 28.41 -36.10 -25.28
C GLN A 48 28.15 -34.70 -24.72
N GLU A 49 27.55 -34.61 -23.53
CA GLU A 49 27.46 -33.35 -22.78
C GLU A 49 28.86 -32.74 -22.66
N HIS A 50 29.01 -31.49 -23.13
CA HIS A 50 30.27 -30.73 -23.11
C HIS A 50 30.95 -30.87 -21.73
N PRO A 51 32.24 -31.25 -21.66
CA PRO A 51 32.92 -31.59 -20.41
C PRO A 51 32.87 -30.46 -19.38
N ASP A 52 32.78 -29.21 -19.83
CA ASP A 52 32.63 -28.04 -18.96
C ASP A 52 31.27 -27.95 -18.27
N LYS A 53 30.20 -28.43 -18.91
CA LYS A 53 28.86 -28.49 -18.30
C LYS A 53 28.82 -29.58 -17.23
N VAL A 54 29.47 -30.71 -17.48
CA VAL A 54 29.63 -31.80 -16.51
C VAL A 54 30.47 -31.35 -15.32
N LYS A 55 31.62 -30.69 -15.54
CA LYS A 55 32.46 -30.12 -14.47
C LYS A 55 31.73 -29.05 -13.65
N LYS A 56 30.96 -28.16 -14.29
CA LYS A 56 30.13 -27.17 -13.58
C LYS A 56 29.01 -27.81 -12.78
N ARG A 57 28.37 -28.88 -13.30
CA ARG A 57 27.34 -29.63 -12.59
C ARG A 57 27.92 -30.38 -11.39
N ILE A 58 29.07 -31.03 -11.56
CA ILE A 58 29.80 -31.69 -10.47
C ILE A 58 30.20 -30.66 -9.41
N ALA A 59 30.88 -29.57 -9.79
CA ALA A 59 31.26 -28.51 -8.84
C ALA A 59 30.08 -27.92 -8.05
N LYS A 60 28.90 -27.85 -8.66
CA LYS A 60 27.65 -27.40 -8.00
C LYS A 60 27.07 -28.47 -7.04
N MET A 61 27.34 -29.75 -7.28
CA MET A 61 26.93 -30.86 -6.40
C MET A 61 27.96 -31.15 -5.29
N THR A 62 29.26 -30.91 -5.53
CA THR A 62 30.33 -31.23 -4.57
C THR A 62 30.73 -30.08 -3.66
N ASN A 63 30.25 -28.85 -3.89
CA ASN A 63 30.56 -27.70 -3.03
C ASN A 63 29.35 -27.27 -2.17
N PRO A 64 29.16 -27.86 -0.97
CA PRO A 64 28.03 -27.53 -0.10
C PRO A 64 28.11 -26.11 0.51
N LYS A 65 29.23 -25.40 0.35
CA LYS A 65 29.49 -24.11 1.03
C LYS A 65 29.11 -22.86 0.23
N SER A 66 28.82 -22.93 -1.07
CA SER A 66 28.62 -21.71 -1.87
C SER A 66 27.21 -21.10 -1.79
N GLY A 67 26.32 -21.63 -0.95
CA GLY A 67 24.91 -21.23 -0.88
C GLY A 67 24.35 -20.89 0.51
N SER A 68 25.05 -21.19 1.61
CA SER A 68 24.50 -20.98 2.97
C SER A 68 24.46 -19.49 3.35
N PHE A 69 25.54 -18.73 3.12
CA PHE A 69 25.57 -17.31 3.47
C PHE A 69 24.53 -16.47 2.72
N GLY A 70 24.38 -16.69 1.40
CA GLY A 70 23.36 -16.01 0.60
C GLY A 70 21.93 -16.41 0.97
N ARG A 71 21.72 -17.65 1.45
CA ARG A 71 20.43 -18.12 1.96
C ARG A 71 20.11 -17.48 3.31
N GLU A 72 21.08 -17.42 4.21
CA GLU A 72 20.94 -16.82 5.53
C GLU A 72 20.67 -15.32 5.45
N VAL A 73 21.39 -14.57 4.60
CA VAL A 73 21.12 -13.15 4.36
C VAL A 73 19.72 -12.93 3.77
N LYS A 74 19.29 -13.77 2.81
CA LYS A 74 17.92 -13.69 2.26
C LYS A 74 16.86 -13.99 3.31
N THR A 75 17.09 -14.95 4.19
CA THR A 75 16.19 -15.26 5.31
C THR A 75 16.14 -14.10 6.28
N LEU A 76 17.28 -13.49 6.63
CA LEU A 76 17.35 -12.35 7.54
C LEU A 76 16.61 -11.14 6.96
N ILE A 77 16.80 -10.81 5.68
CA ILE A 77 16.06 -9.73 5.01
C ILE A 77 14.56 -10.00 5.01
N LYS A 78 14.13 -11.25 4.73
CA LYS A 78 12.71 -11.61 4.77
C LYS A 78 12.13 -11.46 6.18
N VAL A 79 12.82 -12.00 7.19
CA VAL A 79 12.38 -11.89 8.59
C VAL A 79 12.32 -10.43 9.01
N ALA A 80 13.34 -9.62 8.70
CA ALA A 80 13.35 -8.19 8.97
C ALA A 80 12.16 -7.50 8.30
N PHE A 81 11.91 -7.77 7.02
CA PHE A 81 10.78 -7.20 6.29
C PHE A 81 9.43 -7.59 6.91
N PHE A 82 9.19 -8.88 7.20
CA PHE A 82 7.95 -9.33 7.84
C PHE A 82 7.78 -8.77 9.25
N SER A 83 8.87 -8.66 10.01
CA SER A 83 8.85 -8.05 11.34
C SER A 83 8.51 -6.57 11.30
N ALA A 84 9.05 -5.84 10.30
CA ALA A 84 8.73 -4.44 10.07
C ALA A 84 7.26 -4.27 9.64
N LEU A 85 6.78 -5.14 8.76
CA LEU A 85 5.38 -5.14 8.30
C LEU A 85 4.43 -5.41 9.48
N LEU A 86 4.74 -6.39 10.32
CA LEU A 86 3.99 -6.67 11.54
C LEU A 86 3.99 -5.46 12.49
N ALA A 87 5.15 -4.82 12.69
CA ALA A 87 5.26 -3.62 13.50
C ALA A 87 4.38 -2.48 12.95
N CYS A 88 4.36 -2.26 11.63
CA CYS A 88 3.48 -1.29 10.98
C CYS A 88 2.00 -1.58 11.24
N ILE A 89 1.57 -2.84 11.14
CA ILE A 89 0.19 -3.24 11.43
C ILE A 89 -0.15 -2.97 12.91
N LEU A 90 0.74 -3.35 13.82
CA LEU A 90 0.53 -3.11 15.26
C LEU A 90 0.44 -1.61 15.58
N LEU A 91 1.29 -0.79 14.97
CA LEU A 91 1.24 0.67 15.12
C LEU A 91 -0.05 1.25 14.53
N ALA A 92 -0.54 0.72 13.41
CA ALA A 92 -1.78 1.18 12.77
C ALA A 92 -3.04 0.90 13.60
N ILE A 93 -3.06 -0.21 14.36
CA ILE A 93 -4.20 -0.58 15.21
C ILE A 93 -4.17 0.16 16.55
N GLN A 94 -2.99 0.50 17.08
CA GLN A 94 -2.89 1.16 18.37
C GLN A 94 -3.57 2.54 18.38
N LYS A 95 -4.31 2.81 19.47
CA LYS A 95 -4.89 4.13 19.72
C LYS A 95 -3.79 5.21 19.72
N PRO A 96 -3.95 6.30 18.95
CA PRO A 96 -3.03 7.42 18.99
C PRO A 96 -3.07 8.09 20.37
N GLY A 97 -1.91 8.54 20.86
CA GLY A 97 -1.81 9.26 22.14
C GLY A 97 -2.47 10.64 22.12
N ASP A 98 -2.56 11.25 20.93
CA ASP A 98 -3.00 12.64 20.75
C ASP A 98 -4.52 12.76 20.47
N LEU A 99 -5.30 11.71 20.79
CA LEU A 99 -6.75 11.73 20.56
C LEU A 99 -7.40 12.72 21.54
N PRO A 100 -8.15 13.73 21.07
CA PRO A 100 -8.81 14.68 21.95
C PRO A 100 -9.89 13.98 22.78
N GLU A 101 -9.96 14.30 24.07
CA GLU A 101 -11.03 13.82 24.94
C GLU A 101 -12.29 14.66 24.71
N LEU A 102 -13.45 14.03 24.45
CA LEU A 102 -14.70 14.79 24.45
C LEU A 102 -15.05 15.18 25.87
N LYS A 103 -15.02 16.48 26.13
CA LYS A 103 -15.65 17.04 27.30
C LYS A 103 -17.16 16.97 27.14
N LYS A 104 -17.83 16.47 28.17
CA LYS A 104 -19.28 16.64 28.30
C LYS A 104 -19.51 18.10 28.66
N THR A 105 -19.93 18.89 27.70
CA THR A 105 -20.30 20.29 27.92
C THR A 105 -21.81 20.35 28.03
N ASP A 106 -22.32 21.03 29.07
CA ASP A 106 -23.75 21.16 29.33
C ASP A 106 -24.42 22.16 28.37
N ASP A 107 -23.66 23.12 27.83
CA ASP A 107 -24.11 24.05 26.79
C ASP A 107 -23.74 23.54 25.39
N ILE A 108 -24.70 22.91 24.72
CA ILE A 108 -24.57 22.45 23.33
C ILE A 108 -24.85 23.64 22.40
N ARG A 109 -23.78 24.21 21.84
CA ARG A 109 -23.90 25.24 20.80
C ARG A 109 -24.39 24.67 19.48
N MET A 110 -25.40 25.29 18.86
CA MET A 110 -25.93 24.87 17.56
C MET A 110 -25.08 25.38 16.38
N VAL A 111 -23.91 24.77 16.17
CA VAL A 111 -22.93 25.16 15.13
C VAL A 111 -23.54 25.34 13.74
N SER A 112 -24.50 24.49 13.34
CA SER A 112 -25.16 24.60 12.02
C SER A 112 -26.02 25.85 11.88
N SER A 113 -26.63 26.33 12.97
CA SER A 113 -27.45 27.53 12.98
C SER A 113 -26.56 28.76 12.81
N ASP A 114 -25.53 28.86 13.64
CA ASP A 114 -24.55 29.95 13.62
C ASP A 114 -23.84 30.07 12.27
N MET A 115 -23.44 28.92 11.68
CA MET A 115 -22.85 28.92 10.32
C MET A 115 -23.83 29.42 9.27
N MET A 116 -25.11 29.05 9.36
CA MET A 116 -26.12 29.48 8.39
C MET A 116 -26.43 30.97 8.51
N GLU A 117 -26.57 31.47 9.74
CA GLU A 117 -26.75 32.89 10.02
C GLU A 117 -25.56 33.72 9.53
N ALA A 118 -24.33 33.29 9.83
CA ALA A 118 -23.12 33.98 9.39
C ALA A 118 -22.97 34.02 7.86
N VAL A 119 -23.34 32.92 7.16
CA VAL A 119 -23.28 32.83 5.69
C VAL A 119 -24.38 33.66 5.02
N ASN A 120 -25.54 33.79 5.64
CA ASN A 120 -26.67 34.56 5.12
C ASN A 120 -26.65 36.04 5.55
N SER A 121 -25.69 36.45 6.39
CA SER A 121 -25.56 37.83 6.80
C SER A 121 -25.22 38.74 5.61
N PRO A 122 -25.83 39.95 5.53
CA PRO A 122 -25.46 40.97 4.54
C PRO A 122 -24.01 41.45 4.70
N THR A 123 -23.49 41.41 5.93
CA THR A 123 -22.15 41.89 6.29
C THR A 123 -21.22 40.74 6.67
N PRO A 124 -19.89 40.90 6.52
CA PRO A 124 -18.92 39.92 7.00
C PRO A 124 -19.09 39.66 8.50
N VAL A 125 -19.37 38.41 8.87
CA VAL A 125 -19.48 37.97 10.27
C VAL A 125 -18.27 37.13 10.63
N ARG A 126 -17.69 37.40 11.80
CA ARG A 126 -16.66 36.55 12.40
C ARG A 126 -17.32 35.51 13.28
N LEU A 127 -17.10 34.24 12.96
CA LEU A 127 -17.54 33.09 13.73
C LEU A 127 -16.32 32.41 14.36
N SER A 128 -16.36 32.20 15.66
CA SER A 128 -15.30 31.50 16.39
C SER A 128 -15.91 30.25 17.02
N LEU A 129 -15.41 29.09 16.64
CA LEU A 129 -15.88 27.78 17.13
C LEU A 129 -14.74 27.10 17.89
N SER A 130 -15.05 26.56 19.06
CA SER A 130 -14.09 25.75 19.83
C SER A 130 -14.02 24.32 19.29
N ASP A 131 -12.94 23.60 19.60
CA ASP A 131 -12.82 22.18 19.28
C ASP A 131 -13.99 21.37 19.86
N ASP A 132 -14.40 21.71 21.08
CA ASP A 132 -15.51 21.04 21.78
C ASP A 132 -16.85 21.25 21.04
N ASP A 133 -17.12 22.47 20.55
CA ASP A 133 -18.33 22.77 19.76
C ASP A 133 -18.36 21.94 18.47
N ILE A 134 -17.22 21.87 17.76
CA ILE A 134 -17.10 21.11 16.51
C ILE A 134 -17.26 19.61 16.79
N ASN A 135 -16.64 19.10 17.86
CA ASN A 135 -16.71 17.70 18.23
C ASN A 135 -18.13 17.25 18.59
N HIS A 136 -18.88 18.07 19.34
CA HIS A 136 -20.29 17.81 19.62
C HIS A 136 -21.12 17.82 18.34
N TYR A 137 -20.89 18.79 17.47
CA TYR A 137 -21.57 18.88 16.18
C TYR A 137 -21.31 17.64 15.29
N MET A 138 -20.04 17.22 15.17
CA MET A 138 -19.64 16.03 14.41
C MET A 138 -20.28 14.76 14.96
N LYS A 139 -20.31 14.63 16.30
CA LYS A 139 -20.96 13.50 16.96
C LYS A 139 -22.46 13.45 16.67
N GLN A 140 -23.15 14.57 16.63
CA GLN A 140 -24.58 14.59 16.30
C GLN A 140 -24.82 14.26 14.82
N ARG A 141 -23.98 14.75 13.92
CA ARG A 141 -24.22 14.65 12.48
C ARG A 141 -23.76 13.33 11.87
N VAL A 142 -22.51 12.93 12.10
CA VAL A 142 -21.92 11.73 11.48
C VAL A 142 -22.64 10.46 11.96
N PHE A 143 -23.04 10.41 13.24
CA PHE A 143 -23.79 9.28 13.78
C PHE A 143 -25.25 9.24 13.38
N ARG A 144 -25.87 10.37 13.03
CA ARG A 144 -27.25 10.35 12.55
C ARG A 144 -27.34 9.74 11.16
N ASP A 145 -26.36 10.03 10.32
CA ASP A 145 -26.43 9.70 8.91
C ASP A 145 -25.85 8.31 8.58
N ARG A 146 -25.23 7.59 9.55
CA ARG A 146 -24.57 6.24 9.45
C ARG A 146 -24.54 5.67 8.04
N LYS A 147 -23.76 6.31 7.17
CA LYS A 147 -23.62 5.84 5.80
C LYS A 147 -22.69 4.64 5.81
N PRO A 148 -23.01 3.57 5.06
CA PRO A 148 -22.08 2.46 4.91
C PRO A 148 -20.77 3.00 4.34
N THR A 149 -19.65 2.57 4.91
CA THR A 149 -18.34 2.93 4.35
C THR A 149 -18.07 2.16 3.07
N ALA A 150 -17.06 2.58 2.32
CA ALA A 150 -16.65 1.89 1.09
C ALA A 150 -16.19 0.43 1.33
N ILE A 151 -15.89 0.07 2.59
CA ILE A 151 -15.44 -1.28 2.96
C ILE A 151 -16.57 -1.99 3.73
N PRO A 152 -17.08 -3.12 3.21
CA PRO A 152 -18.04 -3.95 3.95
C PRO A 152 -17.49 -4.37 5.32
N GLY A 153 -18.28 -4.19 6.37
CA GLY A 153 -17.89 -4.55 7.75
C GLY A 153 -17.03 -3.51 8.47
N VAL A 154 -16.91 -2.29 7.90
CA VAL A 154 -16.29 -1.14 8.56
C VAL A 154 -17.32 -0.06 8.80
N ASP A 155 -17.52 0.31 10.07
CA ASP A 155 -18.42 1.38 10.48
C ASP A 155 -17.62 2.52 11.10
N VAL A 156 -17.89 3.77 10.71
CA VAL A 156 -17.33 4.95 11.38
C VAL A 156 -18.03 5.06 12.73
N SER A 157 -17.30 4.71 13.79
CA SER A 157 -17.82 4.73 15.14
C SER A 157 -17.75 6.11 15.75
N GLN A 158 -16.77 6.96 15.41
CA GLN A 158 -16.69 8.32 15.95
C GLN A 158 -15.77 9.21 15.12
N VAL A 159 -16.02 10.51 15.11
CA VAL A 159 -15.14 11.51 14.48
C VAL A 159 -14.78 12.57 15.51
N TYR A 160 -13.51 12.97 15.52
CA TYR A 160 -12.98 14.02 16.38
C TYR A 160 -12.22 15.03 15.53
N VAL A 161 -12.17 16.26 16.01
CA VAL A 161 -11.48 17.38 15.42
C VAL A 161 -10.61 18.00 16.51
N ALA A 162 -9.37 18.30 16.16
CA ALA A 162 -8.45 19.07 16.99
C ALA A 162 -7.88 20.21 16.16
N CYS A 163 -8.06 21.45 16.63
CA CYS A 163 -7.45 22.62 16.01
C CYS A 163 -6.05 22.84 16.60
N VAL A 164 -5.06 22.70 15.73
CA VAL A 164 -3.67 22.99 16.02
C VAL A 164 -3.28 24.24 15.21
N PRO A 165 -2.41 25.13 15.70
CA PRO A 165 -2.03 26.33 14.96
C PRO A 165 -1.69 26.04 13.50
N GLY A 166 -2.49 26.61 12.58
CA GLY A 166 -2.33 26.46 11.13
C GLY A 166 -2.83 25.14 10.50
N VAL A 167 -3.29 24.15 11.29
CA VAL A 167 -3.73 22.84 10.77
C VAL A 167 -4.94 22.31 11.54
N ILE A 168 -5.98 21.89 10.82
CA ILE A 168 -7.10 21.14 11.41
C ILE A 168 -6.79 19.66 11.28
N ARG A 169 -6.76 18.96 12.42
CA ARG A 169 -6.62 17.51 12.47
C ARG A 169 -7.98 16.88 12.65
N ILE A 170 -8.32 15.95 11.77
CA ILE A 170 -9.56 15.17 11.85
C ILE A 170 -9.19 13.73 12.14
N TYR A 171 -9.72 13.21 13.24
CA TYR A 171 -9.62 11.81 13.61
C TYR A 171 -10.91 11.08 13.27
N SER A 172 -10.80 9.92 12.67
CA SER A 172 -11.92 9.00 12.42
C SER A 172 -11.62 7.68 13.10
N GLN A 173 -12.46 7.33 14.06
CA GLN A 173 -12.48 6.03 14.70
C GLN A 173 -13.44 5.14 13.92
N GLN A 174 -12.94 3.98 13.49
CA GLN A 174 -13.67 3.02 12.69
C GLN A 174 -13.65 1.67 13.41
N ASN A 175 -14.80 1.02 13.50
CA ASN A 175 -14.86 -0.37 13.90
C ASN A 175 -14.72 -1.24 12.65
N SER A 176 -13.61 -1.97 12.55
CA SER A 176 -13.33 -2.89 11.45
C SER A 176 -13.21 -4.30 12.01
N PHE A 177 -14.15 -5.18 11.66
CA PHE A 177 -14.12 -6.59 12.07
C PHE A 177 -13.98 -6.83 13.59
N GLY A 178 -14.59 -5.96 14.42
CA GLY A 178 -14.56 -6.06 15.87
C GLY A 178 -13.34 -5.38 16.53
N PHE A 179 -12.47 -4.73 15.75
CA PHE A 179 -11.35 -3.95 16.25
C PHE A 179 -11.55 -2.47 15.97
N ASP A 180 -11.26 -1.63 16.98
CA ASP A 180 -11.24 -0.18 16.80
C ASP A 180 -9.93 0.23 16.11
N THR A 181 -10.05 0.82 14.94
CA THR A 181 -8.96 1.46 14.21
C THR A 181 -9.14 2.97 14.25
N TYR A 182 -8.02 3.68 14.22
CA TYR A 182 -7.99 5.13 14.30
C TYR A 182 -7.26 5.65 13.08
N SER A 183 -7.84 6.60 12.38
CA SER A 183 -7.20 7.31 11.27
C SER A 183 -7.19 8.80 11.57
N ARG A 184 -6.14 9.49 11.16
CA ARG A 184 -5.96 10.93 11.28
C ARG A 184 -5.61 11.50 9.92
N ILE A 185 -6.19 12.64 9.61
CA ILE A 185 -5.81 13.44 8.45
C ILE A 185 -5.64 14.89 8.87
N ASP A 186 -4.57 15.51 8.39
CA ASP A 186 -4.14 16.84 8.78
C ASP A 186 -4.30 17.78 7.59
N TYR A 187 -5.22 18.74 7.68
CA TYR A 187 -5.50 19.71 6.62
C TYR A 187 -5.02 21.10 6.98
N LYS A 188 -4.32 21.73 6.04
CA LYS A 188 -4.11 23.17 6.03
C LYS A 188 -5.17 23.80 5.13
N LEU A 189 -5.92 24.73 5.68
CA LEU A 189 -6.96 25.45 4.94
C LEU A 189 -6.39 26.76 4.40
N GLU A 190 -6.43 26.94 3.09
CA GLU A 190 -6.06 28.20 2.43
C GLU A 190 -7.24 28.69 1.59
N VAL A 191 -7.51 30.00 1.61
CA VAL A 191 -8.50 30.61 0.71
C VAL A 191 -7.76 31.14 -0.52
N LYS A 192 -7.96 30.49 -1.67
CA LYS A 192 -7.40 30.91 -2.97
C LYS A 192 -8.56 31.20 -3.92
N ASP A 193 -8.52 32.33 -4.61
CA ASP A 193 -9.57 32.77 -5.54
C ASP A 193 -10.98 32.79 -4.92
N GLY A 194 -11.05 33.07 -3.62
CA GLY A 194 -12.29 33.03 -2.86
C GLY A 194 -12.90 31.64 -2.70
N LYS A 195 -12.16 30.55 -2.94
CA LYS A 195 -12.57 29.19 -2.59
C LYS A 195 -11.68 28.65 -1.50
N LEU A 196 -12.26 27.85 -0.62
CA LEU A 196 -11.51 27.20 0.44
C LEU A 196 -10.87 25.93 -0.13
N ILE A 197 -9.54 25.93 -0.23
CA ILE A 197 -8.77 24.79 -0.73
C ILE A 197 -8.14 24.08 0.47
N PRO A 198 -8.64 22.90 0.86
CA PRO A 198 -7.97 22.06 1.84
C PRO A 198 -6.74 21.40 1.20
N THR A 199 -5.58 21.60 1.79
CA THR A 199 -4.34 20.91 1.40
C THR A 199 -3.98 19.89 2.47
N ILE A 200 -3.77 18.63 2.09
CA ILE A 200 -3.34 17.57 3.00
C ILE A 200 -1.86 17.80 3.33
N VAL A 201 -1.55 18.01 4.61
CA VAL A 201 -0.18 18.24 5.11
C VAL A 201 0.32 17.05 5.92
N GLY A 202 -0.50 16.03 6.12
CA GLY A 202 -0.10 14.78 6.74
C GLY A 202 -1.29 13.93 7.15
N GLY A 203 -0.98 12.82 7.81
CA GLY A 203 -1.98 11.97 8.41
C GLY A 203 -1.34 10.82 9.17
N ALA A 204 -2.17 9.98 9.76
CA ALA A 204 -1.71 8.81 10.49
C ALA A 204 -2.77 7.71 10.49
N PHE A 205 -2.34 6.46 10.61
CA PHE A 205 -3.20 5.36 11.05
C PHE A 205 -2.67 4.89 12.39
N GLY A 206 -3.50 4.91 13.42
CA GLY A 206 -3.09 4.66 14.80
C GLY A 206 -1.92 5.57 15.19
N LYS A 207 -0.77 4.96 15.51
CA LYS A 207 0.49 5.65 15.80
C LYS A 207 1.43 5.78 14.60
N LEU A 208 1.08 5.22 13.45
CA LEU A 208 1.89 5.29 12.23
C LEU A 208 1.60 6.60 11.51
N ASN A 209 2.52 7.57 11.59
CA ASN A 209 2.45 8.79 10.79
C ASN A 209 2.76 8.46 9.32
N LEU A 210 1.94 8.99 8.42
CA LEU A 210 2.12 8.86 6.98
C LEU A 210 2.47 10.22 6.38
N ASP A 211 3.36 10.16 5.39
CA ASP A 211 3.75 11.30 4.58
C ASP A 211 2.56 11.82 3.73
N PRO A 212 2.47 13.13 3.44
CA PRO A 212 1.39 13.71 2.65
C PRO A 212 1.17 13.03 1.30
N ILE A 213 2.23 12.56 0.64
CA ILE A 213 2.14 11.91 -0.67
C ILE A 213 1.32 10.63 -0.57
N LEU A 214 1.55 9.83 0.48
CA LEU A 214 0.79 8.60 0.73
C LEU A 214 -0.63 8.92 1.17
N MET A 215 -0.82 10.00 1.94
CA MET A 215 -2.14 10.42 2.43
C MET A 215 -3.08 10.93 1.34
N GLN A 216 -2.58 11.38 0.18
CA GLN A 216 -3.44 11.67 -0.98
C GLN A 216 -4.26 10.45 -1.41
N TYR A 217 -3.69 9.25 -1.25
CA TYR A 217 -4.39 7.99 -1.48
C TYR A 217 -5.15 7.49 -0.24
N GLY A 218 -5.07 8.17 0.90
CA GLY A 218 -5.76 7.82 2.15
C GLY A 218 -7.10 8.53 2.32
N ASP A 219 -7.40 9.54 1.49
CA ASP A 219 -8.62 10.37 1.62
C ASP A 219 -9.93 9.55 1.46
N TRP A 220 -9.88 8.40 0.76
CA TRP A 220 -11.03 7.50 0.66
C TRP A 220 -11.52 7.00 2.02
N ALA A 221 -10.64 6.86 3.01
CA ALA A 221 -11.00 6.43 4.37
C ALA A 221 -11.89 7.46 5.08
N PHE A 222 -11.88 8.71 4.61
CA PHE A 222 -12.69 9.81 5.12
C PHE A 222 -13.87 10.16 4.20
N GLY A 223 -14.03 9.49 3.06
CA GLY A 223 -15.09 9.78 2.09
C GLY A 223 -16.49 9.82 2.71
N THR A 224 -16.82 8.84 3.55
CA THR A 224 -18.10 8.77 4.27
C THR A 224 -18.31 9.97 5.21
N VAL A 225 -17.25 10.44 5.86
CA VAL A 225 -17.30 11.63 6.72
C VAL A 225 -17.56 12.87 5.87
N TRP A 226 -16.86 13.00 4.74
CA TRP A 226 -17.03 14.11 3.81
C TRP A 226 -18.40 14.14 3.14
N ASP A 227 -18.97 12.98 2.82
CA ASP A 227 -20.30 12.87 2.25
C ASP A 227 -21.39 13.37 3.21
N SER A 228 -21.21 13.13 4.52
CA SER A 228 -22.11 13.64 5.57
C SER A 228 -21.93 15.15 5.83
N LEU A 229 -20.77 15.71 5.48
CA LEU A 229 -20.41 17.13 5.64
C LEU A 229 -20.47 17.93 4.33
N SER A 230 -21.09 17.37 3.28
CA SER A 230 -21.14 18.00 1.95
C SER A 230 -21.81 19.38 1.94
N ARG A 231 -22.79 19.61 2.83
CA ARG A 231 -23.44 20.92 2.99
C ARG A 231 -22.50 21.95 3.60
N GLU A 232 -21.76 21.56 4.63
CA GLU A 232 -20.84 22.42 5.38
C GLU A 232 -19.67 22.82 4.48
N ARG A 233 -19.16 21.86 3.69
CA ARG A 233 -18.12 22.14 2.70
C ARG A 233 -18.55 23.23 1.72
N LYS A 234 -19.78 23.18 1.22
CA LYS A 234 -20.36 24.24 0.35
C LYS A 234 -20.52 25.58 1.07
N GLN A 235 -20.80 25.56 2.38
CA GLN A 235 -20.87 26.79 3.18
C GLN A 235 -19.48 27.38 3.42
N MET A 236 -18.45 26.55 3.58
CA MET A 236 -17.06 26.99 3.75
C MET A 236 -16.50 27.70 2.50
N ASP A 237 -16.99 27.39 1.29
CA ASP A 237 -16.62 28.11 0.07
C ASP A 237 -17.04 29.59 0.08
N ARG A 238 -17.96 29.97 0.97
CA ARG A 238 -18.40 31.38 1.16
C ARG A 238 -17.60 32.12 2.22
N MET A 239 -16.54 31.51 2.75
CA MET A 239 -15.65 32.14 3.73
C MET A 239 -14.63 33.03 3.02
N LEU A 240 -14.38 34.20 3.60
CA LEU A 240 -13.36 35.15 3.17
C LEU A 240 -11.98 34.74 3.69
N SER A 241 -11.91 34.34 4.97
CA SER A 241 -10.68 33.88 5.59
C SER A 241 -10.97 32.82 6.64
N VAL A 242 -9.99 31.95 6.84
CA VAL A 242 -10.01 30.91 7.87
C VAL A 242 -8.68 30.95 8.60
N SER A 243 -8.72 31.11 9.91
CA SER A 243 -7.56 31.09 10.78
C SER A 243 -7.75 30.01 11.84
N ILE A 244 -6.78 29.11 11.94
CA ILE A 244 -6.82 28.01 12.90
C ILE A 244 -5.85 28.36 14.03
N GLN A 245 -6.40 28.51 15.23
CA GLN A 245 -5.61 28.73 16.46
C GLN A 245 -5.67 27.45 17.32
N GLN A 246 -4.92 27.44 18.41
CA GLN A 246 -4.96 26.31 19.35
C GLN A 246 -6.36 26.19 19.95
N GLY A 247 -7.03 25.06 19.71
CA GLY A 247 -8.34 24.74 20.30
C GLY A 247 -9.54 25.49 19.71
N ARG A 248 -9.35 26.28 18.65
CA ARG A 248 -10.44 27.05 18.01
C ARG A 248 -10.17 27.32 16.53
N ILE A 249 -11.25 27.41 15.77
CA ILE A 249 -11.26 27.88 14.39
C ILE A 249 -12.00 29.22 14.31
N ASP A 250 -11.34 30.20 13.69
CA ASP A 250 -11.91 31.51 13.38
C ASP A 250 -12.23 31.57 11.89
N LEU A 251 -13.50 31.79 11.58
CA LEU A 251 -14.04 31.90 10.24
C LEU A 251 -14.54 33.33 10.04
N VAL A 252 -14.27 33.91 8.88
CA VAL A 252 -14.85 35.19 8.47
C VAL A 252 -15.63 34.97 7.19
N THR A 253 -16.92 35.31 7.18
CA THR A 253 -17.76 35.17 5.99
C THR A 253 -17.56 36.34 5.03
N LYS A 254 -17.81 36.14 3.73
CA LYS A 254 -17.71 37.24 2.75
C LYS A 254 -18.84 38.28 2.90
N GLY A 255 -19.96 37.92 3.52
CA GLY A 255 -21.20 38.71 3.47
C GLY A 255 -21.83 38.70 2.08
N LEU A 256 -23.16 38.77 1.99
CA LEU A 256 -23.87 38.72 0.70
C LEU A 256 -23.55 39.91 -0.22
N ASN A 257 -23.15 41.05 0.35
CA ASN A 257 -22.88 42.28 -0.41
C ASN A 257 -21.48 42.32 -1.05
N ALA A 258 -20.53 41.48 -0.62
CA ALA A 258 -19.18 41.44 -1.20
C ALA A 258 -19.05 40.49 -2.41
N ALA A 259 -20.14 39.79 -2.77
CA ALA A 259 -20.18 38.87 -3.90
C ALA A 259 -20.72 39.52 -5.21
N LYS A 260 -20.86 40.85 -5.23
CA LYS A 260 -21.19 41.63 -6.43
C LYS A 260 -19.93 42.18 -7.09
#